data_AF-A0A3D2VUQ1-F1
#
_entry.id   AF-A0A3D2VUQ1-F1
#
_cell.length_a   1.000
_cell.length_b   1.000
_cell.length_c   1.000
_cell.angle_alpha   90.00
_cell.angle_beta   90.00
_cell.angle_gamma   90.00
#
_symmetry.space_group_name_H-M   'P 1'
#
loop_
_entity.id
_entity.type
_entity.pdbx_description
1 polymer ?
#
loop_
_entity_poly.entity_id
_entity_poly.type
_entity_poly.pdbx_seq_one_letter_code
_entity_poly.pdbx_strand_id
1 'polypeptide(L)' 'MRRVVVTGIGIVSSIGNDRWEVLESLRQGRSGLEFAEDYKEMGMRSHVRGPIRVDLAARIDR' A
#
# COMPACT_ATOMS: atom_id res chain seq x y z
N MET A 1 -22.30 -5.69 29.04
CA MET A 1 -21.63 -5.32 27.76
C MET A 1 -21.18 -6.58 27.04
N ARG A 2 -21.26 -6.63 25.70
CA ARG A 2 -20.70 -7.75 24.91
C ARG A 2 -19.24 -7.45 24.55
N ARG A 3 -18.39 -8.47 24.62
CA ARG A 3 -16.99 -8.39 24.17
C ARG A 3 -16.95 -8.55 22.65
N VAL A 4 -16.09 -7.78 22.00
CA VAL A 4 -15.84 -7.82 20.55
C VAL A 4 -14.35 -7.98 20.32
N VAL A 5 -13.97 -8.73 19.28
CA VAL A 5 -12.57 -9.00 18.92
C VAL A 5 -12.37 -8.90 17.42
N VAL A 6 -11.12 -8.68 17.00
CA VAL A 6 -10.71 -8.73 15.59
C VAL A 6 -10.41 -10.18 15.22
N THR A 7 -11.06 -10.71 14.18
CA THR A 7 -10.91 -12.10 13.72
C THR A 7 -10.20 -12.22 12.36
N GLY A 8 -9.91 -11.10 11.70
CA GLY A 8 -9.24 -11.09 10.40
C GLY A 8 -8.71 -9.71 10.05
N ILE A 9 -7.69 -9.67 9.19
CA ILE A 9 -7.10 -8.46 8.63
C ILE A 9 -6.90 -8.64 7.12
N GLY A 10 -7.04 -7.55 6.39
CA GLY A 10 -6.70 -7.44 4.97
C GLY A 10 -6.05 -6.10 4.72
N ILE A 11 -5.01 -6.06 3.89
CA ILE A 11 -4.26 -4.83 3.61
C ILE A 11 -3.65 -4.89 2.21
N VAL A 12 -3.71 -3.76 1.53
CA VAL A 12 -2.92 -3.45 0.34
C VAL A 12 -2.33 -2.06 0.58
N SER A 13 -1.02 -1.94 0.52
CA SER A 13 -0.26 -0.76 0.92
C SER A 13 0.94 -0.53 0.00
N SER A 14 1.52 0.68 0.04
CA SER A 14 2.71 1.01 -0.72
C SER A 14 3.97 0.23 -0.30
N ILE A 15 3.91 -0.39 0.88
CA ILE A 15 4.95 -1.25 1.44
C ILE A 15 4.64 -2.75 1.38
N GLY A 16 3.52 -3.15 0.75
CA GLY A 16 3.15 -4.56 0.59
C GLY A 16 1.67 -4.77 0.27
N ASN A 17 1.38 -5.80 -0.51
CA ASN A 17 0.04 -6.17 -0.98
C ASN A 17 -0.68 -7.18 -0.09
N ASP A 18 -0.03 -7.64 0.98
CA ASP A 18 -0.64 -8.47 2.02
C ASP A 18 0.03 -8.24 3.39
N ARG A 19 -0.49 -8.92 4.42
CA ARG A 19 -0.01 -8.78 5.80
C ARG A 19 1.45 -9.17 5.99
N TRP A 20 1.96 -10.11 5.18
CA TRP A 20 3.32 -10.63 5.31
C TRP A 20 4.32 -9.69 4.68
N GLU A 21 4.04 -9.19 3.49
CA GLU A 21 4.86 -8.16 2.84
C GLU A 21 4.93 -6.89 3.69
N VAL A 22 3.78 -6.44 4.22
CA VAL A 22 3.71 -5.28 5.12
C VAL A 22 4.52 -5.52 6.39
N LEU A 23 4.36 -6.67 7.04
CA LEU A 23 5.12 -7.02 8.25
C LEU A 23 6.62 -6.96 7.99
N GLU A 24 7.08 -7.52 6.88
CA GLU A 24 8.49 -7.53 6.52
C GLU A 24 9.01 -6.12 6.25
N SER A 25 8.24 -5.28 5.57
CA SER A 25 8.65 -3.89 5.29
C SER A 25 8.74 -3.06 6.56
N LEU A 26 7.82 -3.27 7.50
CA LEU A 26 7.88 -2.64 8.81
C LEU A 26 9.11 -3.08 9.61
N ARG A 27 9.44 -4.38 9.61
CA ARG A 27 10.63 -4.92 10.30
C ARG A 27 11.94 -4.37 9.73
N GLN A 28 12.01 -4.23 8.41
CA GLN A 28 13.20 -3.74 7.74
C GLN A 28 13.27 -2.21 7.61
N GLY A 29 12.21 -1.48 7.99
CA GLY A 29 12.14 -0.04 7.78
C GLY A 29 12.15 0.38 6.30
N ARG A 30 11.64 -0.49 5.41
CA ARG A 30 11.61 -0.22 3.96
C ARG A 30 10.51 0.79 3.64
N SER A 31 10.89 1.89 3.01
CA SER A 31 9.95 2.91 2.52
C SER A 31 9.15 2.39 1.32
N GLY A 32 7.88 2.77 1.25
CA GLY A 32 7.01 2.53 0.10
C GLY A 32 6.94 3.73 -0.86
N LEU A 33 7.69 4.80 -0.59
CA LEU A 33 7.65 6.03 -1.38
C LEU A 33 8.51 5.94 -2.63
N GLU A 34 8.04 6.52 -3.72
CA GLU A 34 8.78 6.71 -4.96
C GLU A 34 8.56 8.12 -5.52
N PHE A 35 9.35 8.45 -6.53
CA PHE A 35 9.14 9.66 -7.33
C PHE A 35 7.93 9.51 -8.26
N ALA A 36 7.06 10.51 -8.27
CA ALA A 36 5.85 10.57 -9.08
C ALA A 36 6.12 11.47 -10.31
N GLU A 37 6.56 10.88 -11.42
CA GLU A 37 6.87 11.64 -12.64
C GLU A 37 5.64 12.37 -13.18
N ASP A 38 4.46 11.74 -13.09
CA ASP A 38 3.18 12.35 -13.44
C ASP A 38 2.90 13.63 -12.64
N TYR A 39 3.20 13.63 -11.33
CA TYR A 39 3.02 14.84 -10.51
C TYR A 39 3.94 15.98 -10.95
N LYS A 40 5.17 15.65 -11.36
CA LYS A 40 6.12 16.63 -11.89
C LYS A 40 5.66 17.19 -13.23
N GLU A 41 5.23 16.32 -14.15
CA GLU A 41 4.71 16.71 -15.47
C GLU A 41 3.45 17.59 -15.35
N MET A 42 2.60 17.32 -14.37
CA MET A 42 1.42 18.13 -14.05
C MET A 42 1.73 19.46 -13.36
N GLY A 43 3.00 19.78 -13.08
CA GLY A 43 3.41 21.01 -12.41
C GLY A 43 3.04 21.08 -10.93
N MET A 44 2.82 19.93 -10.28
CA MET A 44 2.52 19.89 -8.84
C MET A 44 3.76 20.27 -8.01
N ARG A 45 3.53 20.73 -6.77
CA ARG A 45 4.62 21.06 -5.83
C ARG A 45 5.29 19.83 -5.22
N SER A 46 4.51 18.77 -4.94
CA SER A 46 5.04 17.51 -4.41
C SER A 46 5.23 16.52 -5.55
N HIS A 47 6.40 15.88 -5.61
CA HIS A 47 6.74 14.87 -6.64
C HIS A 47 6.98 13.48 -6.04
N VAL A 48 6.43 13.21 -4.87
CA VAL A 48 6.60 11.91 -4.18
C VAL A 48 5.24 11.33 -3.80
N ARG A 49 5.13 10.01 -3.89
CA ARG A 49 3.91 9.27 -3.47
C ARG A 49 4.24 7.88 -2.97
N GLY A 50 3.31 7.29 -2.22
CA GLY A 50 3.29 5.85 -1.93
C GLY A 50 2.33 5.15 -2.88
N PRO A 51 2.77 4.63 -4.03
CA PRO A 51 1.89 3.98 -5.00
C PRO A 51 1.40 2.64 -4.47
N ILE A 52 0.27 2.18 -4.98
CA ILE A 52 -0.18 0.80 -4.80
C ILE A 52 0.17 0.00 -6.04
N ARG A 53 0.90 -1.10 -5.88
CA ARG A 53 1.36 -1.95 -6.98
C ARG A 53 0.62 -3.29 -6.95
N VAL A 54 -0.65 -3.28 -7.34
CA VAL A 54 -1.50 -4.48 -7.32
C VAL A 54 -2.20 -4.66 -8.66
N ASP A 55 -2.18 -5.88 -9.20
CA ASP A 55 -3.01 -6.25 -10.33
C ASP A 55 -4.41 -6.62 -9.82
N LEU A 56 -5.35 -5.67 -9.92
CA LEU A 56 -6.72 -5.88 -9.49
C LEU A 56 -7.48 -6.84 -10.41
N ALA A 57 -7.17 -6.83 -11.72
CA ALA A 57 -7.87 -7.66 -12.70
C ALA A 57 -7.59 -9.14 -12.47
N ALA A 58 -6.36 -9.49 -12.07
CA ALA A 58 -6.00 -10.86 -11.70
C ALA A 58 -6.57 -11.32 -10.35
N ARG A 59 -7.02 -10.39 -9.49
CA ARG A 59 -7.40 -10.66 -8.09
C ARG A 59 -8.90 -10.59 -7.84
N ILE A 60 -9.65 -9.94 -8.73
CA ILE A 60 -11.09 -9.71 -8.61
C ILE A 60 -11.73 -10.02 -9.96
N ASP A 61 -12.57 -11.06 -9.98
CA ASP A 61 -13.46 -11.36 -11.10
C ASP A 61 -14.56 -10.28 -11.19
N ARG A 62 -14.87 -9.78 -12.38
CA ARG A 62 -15.80 -8.65 -12.60
C ARG A 62 -17.00 -9.05 -13.46
#